data_AF-A0A1V9YBI6-F1
#
_entry.id   AF-A0A1V9YBI6-F1
#
_cell.length_a   1.000
_cell.length_b   1.000
_cell.length_c   1.000
_cell.angle_alpha   90.00
_cell.angle_beta   90.00
_cell.angle_gamma   90.00
#
_symmetry.space_group_name_H-M   'P 1'
#
loop_
_entity.id
_entity.type
_entity.pdbx_description
1 polymer ?
#
loop_
_entity_poly.entity_id
_entity_poly.type
_entity_poly.pdbx_seq_one_letter_code
_entity_poly.pdbx_strand_id
1 'polypeptide(L)'
;MAESASSKGVAGKGKRLTDKERIEILDLLESDLSLTKVELGRRYGISGSAITKLAHNAEAIRSRHADGSVALRDNRQRGTKAIAQPFEEKLYRWLYALEAQRITVPPAQVIDKAMALSTIPGFVASNGWYYRFINRYGFKTASSAKAEATSMDATINALQSLRVKLASFGPEYVYAMDVMDLFYRWLPHYDVLCPMYAASGESFDEPGAKDRTSVFVCSNALGSHKLPPLVVDTGGLSMPTRYSDRKNFPLPYATSGKAWCVDAGVFRYWFEQLFVPEVRKLTTRPVLLLLESSRGQFTELTRENVTTMLLPPNTPAMFLPMAHDGLLASLKLRYKFRLLAEILSFRDKPVNEQTEGLDRARKKAAAGLDAGRPPHLLEAMDLLKYAWEDISVARIQEAWRRTTLLPEARAPIPNDDSQRDIELVDEMVAVFPGNIPDLRGDLQNWLDADAPGSDVLKDVIYEDLDRLLRRPEPIAAPMDARTRALGPWPGVSPILAALAALESLYEHPECKEYLGESVVSEHLQQIDMQRRVLQRTKSMKDRKRRREESLPHPLTEPPADQR
;
A
#
# COMPACT_ATOMS: atom_id res chain seq x y z
N MET A 1 -10.66 -13.18 -77.09
CA MET A 1 -10.97 -11.95 -76.34
C MET A 1 -10.14 -11.97 -75.08
N ALA A 2 -9.29 -10.96 -74.92
CA ALA A 2 -8.37 -10.84 -73.79
C ALA A 2 -9.11 -10.23 -72.59
N GLU A 3 -9.02 -10.87 -71.43
CA GLU A 3 -9.31 -10.24 -70.14
C GLU A 3 -8.02 -10.09 -69.35
N SER A 4 -7.65 -8.84 -69.12
CA SER A 4 -6.50 -8.41 -68.33
C SER A 4 -6.76 -8.63 -66.84
N ALA A 5 -6.09 -9.61 -66.23
CA ALA A 5 -6.08 -9.77 -64.78
C ALA A 5 -4.98 -8.89 -64.15
N SER A 6 -5.39 -7.76 -63.59
CA SER A 6 -4.59 -6.93 -62.68
C SER A 6 -4.24 -7.72 -61.41
N SER A 7 -2.97 -8.04 -61.21
CA SER A 7 -2.49 -8.71 -59.99
C SER A 7 -2.45 -7.73 -58.82
N LYS A 8 -3.39 -7.85 -57.89
CA LYS A 8 -3.34 -7.22 -56.56
C LYS A 8 -2.09 -7.72 -55.82
N GLY A 9 -1.22 -6.79 -55.40
CA GLY A 9 0.00 -7.09 -54.63
C GLY A 9 -0.29 -7.70 -53.27
N VAL A 10 0.35 -8.84 -52.98
CA VAL A 10 0.25 -9.57 -51.71
C VAL A 10 1.10 -8.90 -50.63
N ALA A 11 0.52 -8.60 -49.48
CA ALA A 11 1.20 -7.98 -48.34
C ALA A 11 2.07 -8.98 -47.54
N GLY A 12 3.34 -8.60 -47.29
CA GLY A 12 4.05 -8.87 -46.02
C GLY A 12 4.70 -10.24 -45.78
N LYS A 13 5.56 -10.75 -46.66
CA LYS A 13 6.42 -11.94 -46.43
C LYS A 13 7.83 -11.61 -45.87
N GLY A 14 7.94 -10.71 -44.89
CA GLY A 14 9.24 -10.31 -44.31
C GLY A 14 9.46 -10.80 -42.88
N LYS A 15 10.71 -11.12 -42.51
CA LYS A 15 11.11 -11.46 -41.12
C LYS A 15 10.69 -10.32 -40.18
N ARG A 16 10.08 -10.68 -39.05
CA ARG A 16 9.73 -9.72 -38.00
C ARG A 16 10.87 -9.63 -37.00
N LEU A 17 11.45 -8.44 -36.90
CA LEU A 17 12.47 -8.16 -35.90
C LEU A 17 11.87 -8.14 -34.48
N THR A 18 12.66 -8.60 -33.53
CA THR A 18 12.50 -8.33 -32.09
C THR A 18 13.01 -6.93 -31.76
N ASP A 19 12.65 -6.38 -30.60
CA ASP A 19 13.19 -5.08 -30.20
C ASP A 19 14.68 -5.14 -29.88
N LYS A 20 15.19 -6.28 -29.40
CA LYS A 20 16.63 -6.50 -29.26
C LYS A 20 17.35 -6.33 -30.60
N GLU A 21 16.88 -7.03 -31.64
CA GLU A 21 17.43 -6.88 -33.00
C GLU A 21 17.28 -5.45 -33.53
N ARG A 22 16.17 -4.75 -33.21
CA ARG A 22 15.98 -3.36 -33.61
C ARG A 22 17.00 -2.42 -32.95
N ILE A 23 17.26 -2.58 -31.65
CA ILE A 23 18.24 -1.76 -30.92
C ILE A 23 19.65 -2.04 -31.44
N GLU A 24 20.00 -3.30 -31.64
CA GLU A 24 21.30 -3.70 -32.19
C GLU A 24 21.57 -3.08 -33.56
N ILE A 25 20.58 -3.09 -34.47
CA ILE A 25 20.70 -2.45 -35.78
C ILE A 25 20.87 -0.92 -35.65
N LEU A 26 20.12 -0.29 -34.75
CA LEU A 26 20.21 1.16 -34.53
C LEU A 26 21.55 1.56 -33.93
N ASP A 27 22.10 0.75 -33.03
CA ASP A 27 23.40 0.98 -32.42
C ASP A 27 24.52 0.77 -33.45
N LEU A 28 24.44 -0.26 -34.30
CA LEU A 28 25.38 -0.46 -35.41
C LEU A 28 25.37 0.70 -36.42
N LEU A 29 24.20 1.25 -36.73
CA LEU A 29 24.07 2.43 -37.59
C LEU A 29 24.70 3.69 -36.99
N GLU A 30 24.83 3.77 -35.67
CA GLU A 30 25.41 4.91 -34.96
C GLU A 30 26.89 4.72 -34.64
N SER A 31 27.33 3.50 -34.34
CA SER A 31 28.71 3.19 -33.96
C SER A 31 29.63 2.97 -35.15
N ASP A 32 29.11 2.45 -36.26
CA ASP A 32 29.91 2.09 -37.44
C ASP A 32 29.32 2.75 -38.71
N LEU A 33 29.91 3.89 -39.05
CA LEU A 33 29.52 4.70 -40.21
C LEU A 33 29.86 4.05 -41.55
N SER A 34 30.64 2.96 -41.56
CA SER A 34 30.99 2.23 -42.78
C SER A 34 29.90 1.23 -43.22
N LEU A 35 28.98 0.86 -42.30
CA LEU A 35 27.92 -0.10 -42.58
C LEU A 35 26.79 0.54 -43.38
N THR A 36 26.55 0.01 -44.58
CA THR A 36 25.42 0.43 -45.39
C THR A 36 24.11 -0.21 -44.90
N LYS A 37 23.00 0.51 -45.08
CA LYS A 37 21.65 0.00 -44.76
C LYS A 37 21.27 -1.26 -45.54
N VAL A 38 21.87 -1.46 -46.72
CA VAL A 38 21.67 -2.66 -47.56
C VAL A 38 22.38 -3.86 -46.93
N GLU A 39 23.59 -3.66 -46.41
CA GLU A 39 24.37 -4.70 -45.75
C GLU A 39 23.73 -5.15 -44.44
N LEU A 40 23.26 -4.20 -43.62
CA LEU A 40 22.46 -4.50 -42.42
C LEU A 40 21.14 -5.21 -42.79
N GLY A 41 20.53 -4.83 -43.90
CA GLY A 41 19.36 -5.53 -44.43
C GLY A 41 19.64 -7.01 -44.68
N ARG A 42 20.73 -7.33 -45.38
CA ARG A 42 21.15 -8.72 -45.63
C ARG A 42 21.45 -9.48 -44.33
N ARG A 43 22.23 -8.87 -43.43
CA ARG A 43 22.65 -9.48 -42.16
C ARG A 43 21.47 -9.87 -41.27
N TYR A 44 20.43 -9.04 -41.21
CA TYR A 44 19.25 -9.28 -40.36
C TYR A 44 18.06 -9.88 -41.12
N GLY A 45 18.20 -10.16 -42.42
CA GLY A 45 17.15 -10.79 -43.23
C GLY A 45 15.94 -9.89 -43.52
N ILE A 46 16.17 -8.58 -43.67
CA ILE A 46 15.14 -7.56 -43.95
C ILE A 46 15.57 -6.64 -45.10
N SER A 47 14.63 -5.90 -45.70
CA SER A 47 14.98 -4.98 -46.79
C SER A 47 15.73 -3.73 -46.26
N GLY A 48 16.61 -3.14 -47.08
CA GLY A 48 17.23 -1.85 -46.75
C GLY A 48 16.21 -0.73 -46.52
N SER A 49 15.03 -0.82 -47.16
CA SER A 49 13.90 0.09 -46.89
C SER A 49 13.30 -0.11 -45.50
N ALA A 50 13.32 -1.32 -44.95
CA ALA A 50 12.90 -1.59 -43.57
C ALA A 50 13.92 -1.01 -42.57
N ILE A 51 15.22 -1.09 -42.86
CA ILE A 51 16.27 -0.43 -42.07
C ILE A 51 16.10 1.09 -42.08
N THR A 52 15.78 1.69 -43.23
CA THR A 52 15.51 3.14 -43.31
C THR A 52 14.29 3.55 -42.47
N LYS A 53 13.19 2.78 -42.55
CA LYS A 53 12.02 3.01 -41.68
C LYS A 53 12.33 2.82 -40.20
N LEU A 54 13.20 1.85 -39.88
CA LEU A 54 13.66 1.60 -38.52
C LEU A 54 14.43 2.80 -37.97
N ALA A 55 15.40 3.30 -38.74
CA ALA A 55 16.19 4.48 -38.39
C ALA A 55 15.34 5.74 -38.21
N HIS A 56 14.31 5.95 -39.05
CA HIS A 56 13.38 7.07 -38.88
C HIS A 56 12.62 7.01 -37.53
N ASN A 57 12.30 5.80 -37.06
CA ASN A 57 11.56 5.58 -35.82
C ASN A 57 12.48 5.25 -34.63
N ALA A 58 13.78 5.53 -34.73
CA ALA A 58 14.79 5.11 -33.76
C ALA A 58 14.45 5.55 -32.33
N GLU A 59 14.10 6.82 -32.14
CA GLU A 59 13.79 7.39 -30.82
C GLU A 59 12.60 6.68 -30.14
N ALA A 60 11.50 6.50 -30.88
CA ALA A 60 10.31 5.82 -30.38
C ALA A 60 10.57 4.34 -30.05
N ILE A 61 11.49 3.70 -30.77
CA ILE A 61 11.87 2.31 -30.54
C ILE A 61 12.78 2.19 -29.32
N ARG A 62 13.72 3.12 -29.13
CA ARG A 62 14.61 3.20 -27.97
C ARG A 62 13.87 3.52 -26.69
N SER A 63 13.03 4.55 -26.66
CA SER A 63 12.18 4.83 -25.50
C SER A 63 11.32 3.62 -25.15
N ARG A 64 10.62 3.03 -26.13
CA ARG A 64 9.77 1.86 -25.89
C ARG A 64 10.55 0.61 -25.41
N HIS A 65 11.80 0.42 -25.81
CA HIS A 65 12.66 -0.67 -25.30
C HIS A 65 13.13 -0.37 -23.87
N ALA A 66 13.54 0.87 -23.59
CA ALA A 66 13.92 1.32 -22.25
C ALA A 66 12.76 1.25 -21.24
N ASP A 67 11.56 1.68 -21.65
CA ASP A 67 10.34 1.73 -20.84
C ASP A 67 9.62 0.37 -20.74
N GLY A 68 10.09 -0.65 -21.46
CA GLY A 68 9.50 -1.98 -21.46
C GLY A 68 9.96 -2.83 -20.27
N SER A 69 9.06 -3.67 -19.73
CA SER A 69 9.42 -4.69 -18.73
C SER A 69 10.62 -5.54 -19.19
N VAL A 70 11.62 -5.71 -18.32
CA VAL A 70 12.88 -6.42 -18.61
C VAL A 70 12.62 -7.84 -19.13
N ALA A 71 11.61 -8.52 -18.62
CA ALA A 71 11.26 -9.88 -19.02
C ALA A 71 10.72 -10.00 -20.47
N LEU A 72 10.16 -8.91 -21.02
CA LEU A 72 9.44 -8.92 -22.29
C LEU A 72 10.06 -8.04 -23.37
N ARG A 73 10.86 -7.03 -22.98
CA ARG A 73 11.32 -5.98 -23.90
C ARG A 73 12.16 -6.53 -25.05
N ASP A 74 13.01 -7.52 -24.81
CA ASP A 74 13.95 -8.03 -25.83
C ASP A 74 13.26 -8.86 -26.91
N ASN A 75 12.33 -9.72 -26.52
CA ASN A 75 11.65 -10.67 -27.43
C ASN A 75 10.43 -10.04 -28.14
N ARG A 76 10.08 -8.79 -27.84
CA ARG A 76 8.88 -8.14 -28.36
C ARG A 76 9.01 -7.84 -29.86
N GLN A 77 8.12 -8.39 -30.68
CA GLN A 77 8.13 -8.23 -32.13
C GLN A 77 7.19 -7.13 -32.66
N ARG A 78 6.18 -6.73 -31.89
CA ARG A 78 5.22 -5.66 -32.22
C ARG A 78 5.23 -4.58 -31.14
N GLY A 79 5.32 -3.33 -31.57
CA GLY A 79 4.97 -2.20 -30.73
C GLY A 79 3.45 -2.09 -30.63
N THR A 80 2.88 -2.35 -29.46
CA THR A 80 1.61 -1.73 -29.11
C THR A 80 1.96 -0.36 -28.55
N LYS A 81 1.28 0.70 -28.98
CA LYS A 81 1.21 1.95 -28.21
C LYS A 81 0.40 1.65 -26.94
N ALA A 82 0.96 0.85 -26.03
CA ALA A 82 0.39 0.62 -24.72
C ALA A 82 0.71 1.85 -23.87
N ILE A 83 0.12 2.97 -24.26
CA ILE A 83 0.23 4.23 -23.51
C ILE A 83 -0.70 4.06 -22.32
N ALA A 84 -0.17 4.29 -21.11
CA ALA A 84 -0.97 4.43 -19.90
C ALA A 84 -2.04 5.48 -20.14
N GLN A 85 -3.30 5.05 -20.06
CA GLN A 85 -4.41 5.99 -20.21
C GLN A 85 -4.58 6.75 -18.90
N PRO A 86 -5.03 8.01 -18.92
CA PRO A 86 -5.18 8.81 -17.70
C PRO A 86 -6.03 8.13 -16.61
N PHE A 87 -7.07 7.39 -17.02
CA PHE A 87 -7.93 6.67 -16.09
C PHE A 87 -7.29 5.40 -15.49
N GLU A 88 -6.25 4.84 -16.11
CA GLU A 88 -5.58 3.63 -15.63
C GLU A 88 -4.88 3.88 -14.30
N GLU A 89 -4.39 5.10 -14.03
CA GLU A 89 -3.78 5.46 -12.73
C GLU A 89 -4.81 5.38 -11.59
N LYS A 90 -6.04 5.86 -11.85
CA LYS A 90 -7.13 5.80 -10.87
C LYS A 90 -7.54 4.35 -10.60
N LEU A 91 -7.63 3.54 -11.65
CA LEU A 91 -7.92 2.11 -11.55
C LEU A 91 -6.78 1.34 -10.85
N TYR A 92 -5.53 1.68 -11.12
CA TYR A 92 -4.35 1.11 -10.46
C TYR A 92 -4.42 1.34 -8.95
N ARG A 93 -4.66 2.58 -8.52
CA ARG A 93 -4.77 2.91 -7.09
C ARG A 93 -5.89 2.14 -6.40
N TRP A 94 -7.04 2.01 -7.06
CA TRP A 94 -8.16 1.23 -6.55
C TRP A 94 -7.83 -0.26 -6.41
N LEU A 95 -7.15 -0.85 -7.41
CA LEU A 95 -6.78 -2.25 -7.35
C LEU A 95 -5.68 -2.51 -6.32
N TYR A 96 -4.69 -1.61 -6.22
CA TYR A 96 -3.64 -1.66 -5.21
C TYR A 96 -4.22 -1.59 -3.79
N ALA A 97 -5.26 -0.77 -3.59
CA ALA A 97 -6.00 -0.69 -2.34
C ALA A 97 -6.61 -2.00 -1.89
N LEU A 98 -7.29 -2.66 -2.82
CA LEU A 98 -7.95 -3.94 -2.57
C LEU A 98 -6.91 -5.03 -2.28
N GLU A 99 -5.81 -5.05 -3.04
CA GLU A 99 -4.72 -6.00 -2.79
C GLU A 99 -4.04 -5.77 -1.43
N ALA A 100 -3.80 -4.52 -1.02
CA ALA A 100 -3.25 -4.20 0.30
C ALA A 100 -4.16 -4.66 1.46
N GLN A 101 -5.47 -4.78 1.21
CA GLN A 101 -6.47 -5.32 2.13
C GLN A 101 -6.74 -6.82 1.93
N ARG A 102 -5.93 -7.51 1.10
CA ARG A 102 -6.08 -8.92 0.72
C ARG A 102 -7.40 -9.26 0.05
N ILE A 103 -8.02 -8.26 -0.55
CA ILE A 103 -9.28 -8.41 -1.27
C ILE A 103 -8.96 -8.75 -2.72
N THR A 104 -9.30 -9.98 -3.12
CA THR A 104 -9.11 -10.44 -4.50
C THR A 104 -10.25 -9.92 -5.37
N VAL A 105 -9.88 -9.27 -6.48
CA VAL A 105 -10.83 -8.72 -7.44
C VAL A 105 -10.90 -9.61 -8.70
N PRO A 106 -12.09 -10.11 -9.08
CA PRO A 106 -12.25 -10.85 -10.32
C PRO A 106 -11.91 -9.99 -11.56
N PRO A 107 -11.31 -10.56 -12.62
CA PRO A 107 -10.98 -9.83 -13.84
C PRO A 107 -12.17 -9.06 -14.46
N ALA A 108 -13.37 -9.65 -14.40
CA ALA A 108 -14.60 -9.03 -14.90
C ALA A 108 -14.88 -7.67 -14.22
N GLN A 109 -14.69 -7.59 -12.91
CA GLN A 109 -14.92 -6.34 -12.18
C GLN A 109 -13.88 -5.27 -12.56
N VAL A 110 -12.61 -5.65 -12.74
CA VAL A 110 -11.57 -4.71 -13.20
C VAL A 110 -11.91 -4.18 -14.59
N ILE A 111 -12.42 -5.03 -15.47
CA ILE A 111 -12.88 -4.67 -16.82
C ILE A 111 -14.07 -3.71 -16.75
N ASP A 112 -15.09 -4.01 -15.94
CA ASP A 112 -16.28 -3.17 -15.79
C ASP A 112 -15.92 -1.79 -15.22
N LYS A 113 -15.03 -1.75 -14.22
CA LYS A 113 -14.52 -0.49 -13.66
C LYS A 113 -13.70 0.31 -14.67
N ALA A 114 -12.87 -0.36 -15.48
CA ALA A 114 -12.13 0.30 -16.55
C ALA A 114 -13.06 0.94 -17.58
N MET A 115 -14.15 0.27 -17.95
CA MET A 115 -15.18 0.81 -18.84
C MET A 115 -15.87 2.03 -18.23
N ALA A 116 -16.21 1.97 -16.94
CA ALA A 116 -16.86 3.08 -16.22
C ALA A 116 -15.95 4.30 -16.06
N LEU A 117 -14.64 4.10 -15.90
CA LEU A 117 -13.65 5.17 -15.71
C LEU A 117 -13.11 5.75 -17.03
N SER A 118 -13.30 5.05 -18.14
CA SER A 118 -12.76 5.47 -19.44
C SER A 118 -13.42 6.75 -19.93
N THR A 119 -12.63 7.79 -20.09
CA THR A 119 -13.02 9.03 -20.79
C THR A 119 -12.76 8.97 -22.29
N ILE A 120 -12.31 7.82 -22.81
CA ILE A 120 -11.91 7.64 -24.21
C ILE A 120 -13.09 7.15 -25.03
N PRO A 121 -13.51 7.88 -26.09
CA PRO A 121 -14.59 7.45 -26.97
C PRO A 121 -14.28 6.11 -27.64
N GLY A 122 -15.22 5.16 -27.56
CA GLY A 122 -15.11 3.84 -28.19
C GLY A 122 -14.09 2.89 -27.55
N PHE A 123 -13.57 3.22 -26.37
CA PHE A 123 -12.72 2.30 -25.63
C PHE A 123 -13.47 1.03 -25.23
N VAL A 124 -12.79 -0.12 -25.34
CA VAL A 124 -13.29 -1.42 -24.90
C VAL A 124 -12.20 -2.12 -24.08
N ALA A 125 -12.50 -2.38 -22.80
CA ALA A 125 -11.66 -3.14 -21.89
C ALA A 125 -11.76 -4.65 -22.21
N SER A 126 -11.13 -5.08 -23.30
CA SER A 126 -11.04 -6.52 -23.61
C SER A 126 -10.19 -7.28 -22.58
N ASN A 127 -10.34 -8.61 -22.50
CA ASN A 127 -9.42 -9.47 -21.74
C ASN A 127 -7.94 -9.19 -22.08
N GLY A 128 -7.63 -8.92 -23.36
CA GLY A 128 -6.28 -8.57 -23.79
C GLY A 128 -5.79 -7.21 -23.28
N TRP A 129 -6.69 -6.26 -23.04
CA TRP A 129 -6.36 -5.01 -22.35
C TRP A 129 -6.09 -5.27 -20.86
N TYR A 130 -6.96 -6.06 -20.19
CA TYR A 130 -6.82 -6.39 -18.77
C TYR A 130 -5.45 -6.99 -18.46
N TYR A 131 -5.02 -8.03 -19.18
CA TYR A 131 -3.71 -8.64 -18.94
C TYR A 131 -2.54 -7.68 -19.20
N ARG A 132 -2.68 -6.75 -20.16
CA ARG A 132 -1.64 -5.72 -20.39
C ARG A 132 -1.65 -4.64 -19.31
N PHE A 133 -2.80 -4.29 -18.76
CA PHE A 133 -2.95 -3.35 -17.65
C PHE A 133 -2.30 -3.95 -16.40
N ILE A 134 -2.72 -5.14 -15.98
CA ILE A 134 -2.17 -5.87 -14.83
C ILE A 134 -0.64 -5.99 -14.96
N ASN A 135 -0.13 -6.44 -16.11
CA ASN A 135 1.32 -6.56 -16.32
C ASN A 135 2.06 -5.21 -16.32
N ARG A 136 1.42 -4.11 -16.75
CA ARG A 136 2.05 -2.78 -16.79
C ARG A 136 2.26 -2.22 -15.40
N TYR A 137 1.30 -2.44 -14.51
CA TYR A 137 1.35 -1.96 -13.13
C TYR A 137 1.93 -2.99 -12.15
N GLY A 138 2.41 -4.13 -12.66
CA GLY A 138 3.12 -5.14 -11.86
C GLY A 138 2.22 -6.00 -10.98
N PHE A 139 0.90 -5.99 -11.21
CA PHE A 139 0.00 -6.92 -10.52
C PHE A 139 0.26 -8.36 -10.99
N LYS A 140 0.09 -9.30 -10.08
CA LYS A 140 0.22 -10.72 -10.38
C LYS A 140 -1.16 -11.26 -10.80
N THR A 141 -1.21 -12.11 -11.81
CA THR A 141 -2.42 -12.87 -12.11
C THR A 141 -2.55 -14.03 -11.12
N ALA A 142 -3.77 -14.56 -10.93
CA ALA A 142 -3.96 -15.74 -10.08
C ALA A 142 -3.08 -16.93 -10.49
N SER A 143 -2.73 -17.06 -11.78
CA SER A 143 -1.81 -18.11 -12.23
C SER A 143 -0.34 -17.84 -11.90
N SER A 144 0.10 -16.58 -11.89
CA SER A 144 1.47 -16.22 -11.49
C SER A 144 1.64 -16.23 -9.98
N ALA A 145 0.63 -15.83 -9.21
CA ALA A 145 0.62 -15.96 -7.75
C ALA A 145 0.71 -17.43 -7.30
N LYS A 146 0.08 -18.35 -8.05
CA LYS A 146 0.16 -19.81 -7.80
C LYS A 146 1.53 -20.40 -8.17
N ALA A 147 2.25 -19.79 -9.11
CA ALA A 147 3.60 -20.21 -9.52
C ALA A 147 4.72 -19.65 -8.61
N GLU A 148 4.48 -18.51 -7.98
CA GLU A 148 5.37 -17.88 -6.98
C GLU A 148 4.95 -18.16 -5.54
N ALA A 149 4.03 -19.10 -5.30
CA ALA A 149 3.85 -19.66 -3.97
C ALA A 149 5.20 -20.25 -3.55
N THR A 150 5.93 -19.52 -2.71
CA THR A 150 7.16 -19.99 -2.09
C THR A 150 6.89 -21.39 -1.56
N SER A 151 7.67 -22.39 -2.00
CA SER A 151 7.53 -23.73 -1.45
C SER A 151 7.48 -23.63 0.08
N MET A 152 6.64 -24.44 0.71
CA MET A 152 6.57 -24.51 2.16
C MET A 152 7.98 -24.69 2.76
N ASP A 153 8.84 -25.44 2.07
CA ASP A 153 10.25 -25.63 2.42
C ASP A 153 11.07 -24.33 2.39
N ALA A 154 10.89 -23.50 1.37
CA ALA A 154 11.59 -22.22 1.26
C ALA A 154 11.12 -21.23 2.34
N THR A 155 9.83 -21.26 2.70
CA THR A 155 9.29 -20.49 3.82
C THR A 155 9.89 -20.97 5.14
N ILE A 156 9.93 -22.29 5.36
CA ILE A 156 10.52 -22.90 6.56
C ILE A 156 12.01 -22.54 6.68
N ASN A 157 12.78 -22.65 5.60
CA ASN A 157 14.21 -22.31 5.59
C ASN A 157 14.45 -20.82 5.89
N ALA A 158 13.60 -19.94 5.36
CA ALA A 158 13.65 -18.51 5.68
C ALA A 158 13.33 -18.24 7.16
N LEU A 159 12.31 -18.92 7.71
CA LEU A 159 11.97 -18.84 9.14
C LEU A 159 13.08 -19.41 10.03
N GLN A 160 13.77 -20.48 9.62
CA GLN A 160 14.93 -21.01 10.34
C GLN A 160 16.08 -20.00 10.39
N SER A 161 16.39 -19.36 9.25
CA SER A 161 17.41 -18.31 9.18
C SER A 161 17.03 -17.11 10.05
N LEU A 162 15.74 -16.75 10.07
CA LEU A 162 15.20 -15.72 10.93
C LEU A 162 15.39 -16.07 12.41
N ARG A 163 15.05 -17.30 12.85
CA ARG A 163 15.25 -17.76 14.24
C ARG A 163 16.69 -17.57 14.71
N VAL A 164 17.68 -17.92 13.87
CA VAL A 164 19.10 -17.74 14.18
C VAL A 164 19.42 -16.26 14.39
N LYS A 165 18.90 -15.39 13.53
CA LYS A 165 19.06 -13.94 13.68
C LYS A 165 18.39 -13.43 14.95
N LEU A 166 17.15 -13.84 15.23
CA LEU A 166 16.41 -13.44 16.42
C LEU A 166 17.09 -13.89 17.71
N ALA A 167 17.75 -15.05 17.72
CA ALA A 167 18.51 -15.55 18.87
C ALA A 167 19.70 -14.65 19.26
N SER A 168 20.17 -13.77 18.36
CA SER A 168 21.18 -12.75 18.69
C SER A 168 20.62 -11.54 19.44
N PHE A 169 19.29 -11.43 19.54
CA PHE A 169 18.58 -10.38 20.28
C PHE A 169 17.90 -10.98 21.51
N GLY A 170 17.88 -10.23 22.61
CA GLY A 170 16.98 -10.53 23.72
C GLY A 170 15.51 -10.32 23.32
N PRO A 171 14.55 -11.09 23.88
CA PRO A 171 13.12 -10.93 23.58
C PRO A 171 12.58 -9.52 23.89
N GLU A 172 13.24 -8.77 24.77
CA GLU A 172 12.94 -7.38 25.08
C GLU A 172 13.28 -6.40 23.93
N TYR A 173 14.13 -6.82 22.98
CA TYR A 173 14.60 -6.03 21.83
C TYR A 173 14.04 -6.51 20.48
N VAL A 174 13.17 -7.52 20.49
CA VAL A 174 12.45 -7.99 19.30
C VAL A 174 11.01 -7.54 19.41
N TYR A 175 10.57 -6.71 18.47
CA TYR A 175 9.22 -6.20 18.36
C TYR A 175 8.53 -6.82 17.16
N ALA A 176 7.20 -6.86 17.22
CA ALA A 176 6.37 -7.07 16.06
C ALA A 176 5.25 -6.03 16.07
N MET A 177 4.80 -5.69 14.87
CA MET A 177 3.64 -4.84 14.69
C MET A 177 2.74 -5.42 13.62
N ASP A 178 1.47 -5.07 13.71
CA ASP A 178 0.50 -5.30 12.65
C ASP A 178 -0.59 -4.21 12.73
N VAL A 179 -1.42 -4.15 11.70
CA VAL A 179 -2.53 -3.20 11.56
C VAL A 179 -3.84 -3.96 11.56
N MET A 180 -4.69 -3.67 12.53
CA MET A 180 -6.07 -4.16 12.55
C MET A 180 -7.05 -3.10 12.05
N ASP A 181 -8.10 -3.53 11.38
CA ASP A 181 -9.31 -2.72 11.20
C ASP A 181 -10.25 -2.90 12.38
N LEU A 182 -10.98 -1.85 12.72
CA LEU A 182 -11.93 -1.81 13.82
C LEU A 182 -13.17 -0.98 13.44
N PHE A 183 -14.33 -1.61 13.41
CA PHE A 183 -15.63 -0.94 13.41
C PHE A 183 -15.92 -0.37 14.80
N TYR A 184 -15.34 0.78 15.08
CA TYR A 184 -15.32 1.37 16.41
C TYR A 184 -16.71 1.81 16.91
N ARG A 185 -17.67 2.04 16.00
CA ARG A 185 -19.04 2.49 16.33
C ARG A 185 -20.11 1.42 16.17
N TRP A 186 -19.82 0.32 15.49
CA TRP A 186 -20.85 -0.62 15.08
C TRP A 186 -21.31 -1.48 16.25
N LEU A 187 -22.62 -1.66 16.37
CA LEU A 187 -23.27 -2.37 17.47
C LEU A 187 -24.25 -3.40 16.93
N PRO A 188 -24.28 -4.62 17.48
CA PRO A 188 -25.26 -5.62 17.10
C PRO A 188 -26.59 -5.28 17.75
N HIS A 189 -27.70 -5.55 17.07
CA HIS A 189 -29.06 -5.29 17.57
C HIS A 189 -29.21 -3.87 18.11
N TYR A 190 -28.86 -2.87 17.29
CA TYR A 190 -28.78 -1.47 17.73
C TYR A 190 -30.11 -1.00 18.34
N ASP A 191 -31.23 -1.39 17.76
CA ASP A 191 -32.56 -1.03 18.26
C ASP A 191 -32.85 -1.54 19.67
N VAL A 192 -32.24 -2.66 20.06
CA VAL A 192 -32.40 -3.25 21.39
C VAL A 192 -31.46 -2.61 22.40
N LEU A 193 -30.24 -2.25 21.99
CA LEU A 193 -29.26 -1.57 22.82
C LEU A 193 -29.58 -0.08 23.01
N CYS A 194 -30.08 0.57 21.96
CA CYS A 194 -30.30 2.01 21.85
C CYS A 194 -31.75 2.35 21.40
N PRO A 195 -32.81 1.84 22.06
CA PRO A 195 -34.19 1.94 21.59
C PRO A 195 -34.70 3.38 21.45
N MET A 196 -34.19 4.28 22.29
CA MET A 196 -34.56 5.71 22.28
C MET A 196 -34.09 6.44 21.00
N TYR A 197 -33.08 5.90 20.32
CA TYR A 197 -32.53 6.45 19.08
C TYR A 197 -33.07 5.75 17.83
N ALA A 198 -33.34 4.45 17.91
CA ALA A 198 -34.03 3.71 16.85
C ALA A 198 -35.34 4.39 16.42
N ALA A 199 -36.11 4.89 17.40
CA ALA A 199 -37.35 5.62 17.17
C ALA A 199 -37.19 6.94 16.37
N SER A 200 -35.97 7.46 16.21
CA SER A 200 -35.68 8.65 15.42
C SER A 200 -35.37 8.37 13.94
N GLY A 201 -35.40 7.10 13.52
CA GLY A 201 -35.14 6.68 12.13
C GLY A 201 -33.66 6.64 11.75
N GLU A 202 -32.75 6.83 12.71
CA GLU A 202 -31.32 6.62 12.55
C GLU A 202 -30.99 5.14 12.82
N SER A 203 -30.90 4.29 11.78
CA SER A 203 -30.39 2.92 11.94
C SER A 203 -28.86 2.89 11.84
N PHE A 204 -28.24 2.12 12.74
CA PHE A 204 -26.80 1.87 12.78
C PHE A 204 -26.48 0.37 12.65
N ASP A 205 -27.44 -0.43 12.18
CA ASP A 205 -27.31 -1.89 12.08
C ASP A 205 -26.30 -2.32 11.01
N GLU A 206 -26.07 -1.51 9.98
CA GLU A 206 -25.06 -1.76 8.95
C GLU A 206 -23.82 -0.86 9.16
N PRO A 207 -22.62 -1.44 9.26
CA PRO A 207 -21.41 -0.65 9.42
C PRO A 207 -21.05 0.07 8.11
N GLY A 208 -20.67 1.35 8.20
CA GLY A 208 -20.17 2.10 7.06
C GLY A 208 -18.68 2.40 7.15
N ALA A 209 -18.12 2.93 6.05
CA ALA A 209 -16.71 3.37 6.01
C ALA A 209 -16.37 4.42 7.09
N LYS A 210 -17.35 5.24 7.45
CA LYS A 210 -17.29 6.27 8.51
C LYS A 210 -17.18 5.69 9.93
N ASP A 211 -17.53 4.42 10.10
CA ASP A 211 -17.59 3.72 11.38
C ASP A 211 -16.35 2.85 11.61
N ARG A 212 -15.39 2.87 10.67
CA ARG A 212 -14.13 2.10 10.69
C ARG A 212 -12.93 3.00 10.93
N THR A 213 -11.92 2.45 11.61
CA THR A 213 -10.57 2.99 11.67
C THR A 213 -9.55 1.86 11.55
N SER A 214 -8.35 2.15 11.06
CA SER A 214 -7.22 1.22 11.10
C SER A 214 -6.31 1.56 12.28
N VAL A 215 -5.84 0.55 12.99
CA VAL A 215 -5.07 0.70 14.24
C VAL A 215 -3.77 -0.05 14.14
N PHE A 216 -2.65 0.65 14.32
CA PHE A 216 -1.34 0.04 14.47
C PHE A 216 -1.16 -0.44 15.90
N VAL A 217 -0.79 -1.71 16.07
CA VAL A 217 -0.53 -2.31 17.38
C VAL A 217 0.88 -2.88 17.37
N CYS A 218 1.64 -2.65 18.44
CA CYS A 218 3.03 -3.10 18.52
C CYS A 218 3.43 -3.44 19.96
N SER A 219 4.15 -4.54 20.13
CA SER A 219 4.74 -4.95 21.40
C SER A 219 6.07 -5.66 21.18
N ASN A 220 6.91 -5.70 22.22
CA ASN A 220 8.07 -6.58 22.24
C ASN A 220 7.69 -8.01 22.61
N ALA A 221 8.58 -8.95 22.30
CA ALA A 221 8.34 -10.36 22.54
C ALA A 221 8.29 -10.75 24.02
N LEU A 222 8.99 -9.99 24.88
CA LEU A 222 8.89 -10.17 26.32
C LEU A 222 7.54 -9.71 26.89
N GLY A 223 6.79 -8.88 26.17
CA GLY A 223 5.56 -8.22 26.62
C GLY A 223 5.80 -7.08 27.63
N SER A 224 7.05 -6.77 27.97
CA SER A 224 7.41 -5.70 28.90
C SER A 224 7.19 -4.30 28.34
N HIS A 225 7.07 -4.17 27.02
CA HIS A 225 6.79 -2.90 26.36
C HIS A 225 5.71 -3.06 25.30
N LYS A 226 4.59 -2.38 25.56
CA LYS A 226 3.46 -2.19 24.65
C LYS A 226 3.50 -0.73 24.18
N LEU A 227 3.56 -0.50 22.87
CA LEU A 227 3.45 0.87 22.36
C LEU A 227 2.00 1.35 22.41
N PRO A 228 1.74 2.64 22.65
CA PRO A 228 0.42 3.22 22.45
C PRO A 228 -0.06 2.99 21.01
N PRO A 229 -1.25 2.40 20.80
CA PRO A 229 -1.75 2.15 19.45
C PRO A 229 -1.92 3.44 18.66
N LEU A 230 -1.47 3.47 17.40
CA LEU A 230 -1.75 4.60 16.51
C LEU A 230 -3.09 4.37 15.81
N VAL A 231 -4.02 5.28 16.00
CA VAL A 231 -5.32 5.28 15.33
C VAL A 231 -5.22 6.08 14.03
N VAL A 232 -5.59 5.44 12.92
CA VAL A 232 -5.55 6.02 11.57
C VAL A 232 -6.96 6.15 11.04
N ASP A 233 -7.38 7.40 10.79
CA ASP A 233 -8.67 7.66 10.15
C ASP A 233 -8.58 7.40 8.65
N THR A 234 -9.33 6.40 8.21
CA THR A 234 -9.42 6.00 6.80
C THR A 234 -10.71 6.49 6.13
N GLY A 235 -11.70 6.94 6.89
CA GLY A 235 -13.02 7.32 6.38
C GLY A 235 -13.09 8.76 5.86
N GLY A 236 -11.98 9.52 5.93
CA GLY A 236 -11.94 10.93 5.56
C GLY A 236 -12.80 11.81 6.46
N LEU A 237 -13.15 11.33 7.65
CA LEU A 237 -13.76 12.16 8.67
C LEU A 237 -12.67 13.05 9.27
N SER A 238 -12.86 14.36 9.24
CA SER A 238 -12.15 15.18 10.20
C SER A 238 -12.69 14.80 11.59
N MET A 239 -11.81 14.56 12.56
CA MET A 239 -12.17 14.66 13.98
C MET A 239 -13.19 15.80 14.15
N PRO A 240 -14.31 15.60 14.88
CA PRO A 240 -15.34 16.63 14.99
C PRO A 240 -14.69 17.99 15.31
N THR A 241 -15.07 19.07 14.63
CA THR A 241 -14.37 20.38 14.69
C THR A 241 -14.15 20.89 16.11
N ARG A 242 -14.97 20.48 17.09
CA ARG A 242 -14.75 20.78 18.51
C ARG A 242 -13.47 20.18 19.11
N TYR A 243 -12.86 19.22 18.43
CA TYR A 243 -11.68 18.47 18.85
C TYR A 243 -10.45 18.73 17.97
N SER A 244 -10.58 19.51 16.88
CA SER A 244 -9.42 19.90 16.06
C SER A 244 -8.42 20.76 16.86
N ASP A 245 -8.90 21.49 17.86
CA ASP A 245 -8.08 22.36 18.72
C ASP A 245 -7.50 21.61 19.94
N ARG A 246 -7.87 20.34 20.13
CA ARG A 246 -7.39 19.53 21.25
C ARG A 246 -5.94 19.10 20.96
N LYS A 247 -5.01 19.54 21.80
CA LYS A 247 -3.58 19.24 21.66
C LYS A 247 -3.21 17.82 22.12
N ASN A 248 -4.00 17.23 23.02
CA ASN A 248 -3.70 15.93 23.63
C ASN A 248 -4.84 14.93 23.38
N PHE A 249 -4.56 13.93 22.55
CA PHE A 249 -5.41 12.77 22.33
C PHE A 249 -5.03 11.61 23.28
N PRO A 250 -5.97 10.73 23.65
CA PRO A 250 -5.67 9.57 24.49
C PRO A 250 -4.65 8.62 23.85
N LEU A 251 -4.68 8.54 22.52
CA LEU A 251 -3.78 7.76 21.69
C LEU A 251 -3.22 8.61 20.55
N PRO A 252 -2.03 8.29 20.01
CA PRO A 252 -1.55 8.87 18.77
C PRO A 252 -2.58 8.73 17.65
N TYR A 253 -2.71 9.80 16.85
CA TYR A 253 -3.68 9.87 15.76
C TYR A 253 -3.01 10.36 14.48
N ALA A 254 -3.39 9.77 13.36
CA ALA A 254 -3.01 10.24 12.03
C ALA A 254 -4.21 10.21 11.08
N THR A 255 -4.31 11.23 10.24
CA THR A 255 -5.21 11.22 9.09
C THR A 255 -4.43 10.71 7.88
N SER A 256 -4.93 9.70 7.17
CA SER A 256 -4.33 9.36 5.89
C SER A 256 -4.81 10.38 4.85
N GLY A 257 -3.90 11.22 4.33
CA GLY A 257 -4.21 12.20 3.27
C GLY A 257 -4.66 11.54 1.95
N LYS A 258 -4.67 10.21 1.90
CA LYS A 258 -5.17 9.35 0.82
C LYS A 258 -6.08 8.23 1.34
N ALA A 259 -6.74 8.46 2.48
CA ALA A 259 -7.90 7.81 3.10
C ALA A 259 -8.01 6.27 3.12
N TRP A 260 -7.90 5.55 2.01
CA TRP A 260 -8.46 4.21 1.91
C TRP A 260 -7.57 3.05 2.41
N CYS A 261 -6.27 3.27 2.59
CA CYS A 261 -5.39 2.31 3.26
C CYS A 261 -4.31 3.01 4.09
N VAL A 262 -3.66 2.21 4.92
CA VAL A 262 -2.37 2.56 5.51
C VAL A 262 -1.31 2.51 4.42
N ASP A 263 -0.81 3.68 4.00
CA ASP A 263 0.25 3.76 3.00
C ASP A 263 1.66 3.76 3.64
N ALA A 264 2.68 3.63 2.78
CA ALA A 264 4.08 3.67 3.20
C ALA A 264 4.47 4.98 3.92
N GLY A 265 3.75 6.08 3.64
CA GLY A 265 3.95 7.36 4.31
C GLY A 265 3.48 7.33 5.77
N VAL A 266 2.30 6.76 6.03
CA VAL A 266 1.77 6.55 7.39
C VAL A 266 2.69 5.61 8.17
N PHE A 267 3.14 4.51 7.56
CA PHE A 267 4.09 3.60 8.20
C PHE A 267 5.41 4.31 8.54
N ARG A 268 5.99 5.06 7.60
CA ARG A 268 7.24 5.80 7.84
C ARG A 268 7.08 6.84 8.94
N TYR A 269 5.97 7.57 8.96
CA TYR A 269 5.64 8.50 10.02
C TYR A 269 5.57 7.79 11.38
N TRP A 270 4.82 6.69 11.47
CA TRP A 270 4.72 5.89 12.69
C TRP A 270 6.10 5.39 13.15
N PHE A 271 6.91 4.87 12.24
CA PHE A 271 8.24 4.35 12.55
C PHE A 271 9.17 5.45 13.09
N GLU A 272 9.28 6.57 12.38
CA GLU A 272 10.22 7.65 12.72
C GLU A 272 9.76 8.50 13.90
N GLN A 273 8.46 8.78 14.02
CA GLN A 273 7.93 9.75 14.99
C GLN A 273 7.39 9.09 16.26
N LEU A 274 7.01 7.82 16.22
CA LEU A 274 6.43 7.11 17.37
C LEU A 274 7.32 5.95 17.81
N PHE A 275 7.59 4.98 16.93
CA PHE A 275 8.28 3.75 17.32
C PHE A 275 9.74 3.98 17.77
N VAL A 276 10.55 4.63 16.94
CA VAL A 276 11.97 4.88 17.26
C VAL A 276 12.14 5.70 18.54
N PRO A 277 11.43 6.83 18.73
CA PRO A 277 11.52 7.60 19.98
C PRO A 277 11.09 6.79 21.22
N GLU A 278 10.00 6.03 21.16
CA GLU A 278 9.53 5.23 22.32
C GLU A 278 10.54 4.16 22.71
N VAL A 279 11.09 3.43 21.73
CA VAL A 279 12.13 2.42 22.00
C VAL A 279 13.39 3.05 22.56
N ARG A 280 13.79 4.22 22.05
CA ARG A 280 15.04 4.88 22.46
C ARG A 280 14.96 5.50 23.86
N LYS A 281 13.76 5.76 24.39
CA LYS A 281 13.58 6.09 25.82
C LYS A 281 13.97 4.93 26.74
N LEU A 282 13.86 3.68 26.26
CA LEU A 282 14.06 2.48 27.06
C LEU A 282 15.43 1.83 26.88
N THR A 283 16.02 1.93 25.68
CA THR A 283 17.27 1.23 25.37
C THR A 283 18.07 1.91 24.25
N THR A 284 19.39 1.80 24.34
CA THR A 284 20.33 2.16 23.26
C THR A 284 20.82 0.95 22.46
N ARG A 285 20.46 -0.27 22.89
CA ARG A 285 20.84 -1.51 22.21
C ARG A 285 20.15 -1.65 20.84
N PRO A 286 20.71 -2.50 19.96
CA PRO A 286 20.05 -2.85 18.71
C PRO A 286 18.65 -3.41 18.94
N VAL A 287 17.68 -2.92 18.18
CA VAL A 287 16.27 -3.36 18.23
C VAL A 287 15.82 -3.80 16.85
N LEU A 288 15.09 -4.89 16.79
CA LEU A 288 14.52 -5.43 15.55
C LEU A 288 12.99 -5.35 15.60
N LEU A 289 12.37 -4.83 14.54
CA LEU A 289 10.93 -4.82 14.35
C LEU A 289 10.54 -5.74 13.20
N LEU A 290 9.77 -6.79 13.50
CA LEU A 290 9.20 -7.69 12.51
C LEU A 290 7.94 -7.08 11.89
N LEU A 291 7.87 -7.16 10.57
CA LEU A 291 6.81 -6.63 9.73
C LEU A 291 6.22 -7.76 8.89
N GLU A 292 4.90 -7.81 8.79
CA GLU A 292 4.24 -8.76 7.90
C GLU A 292 4.42 -8.34 6.43
N SER A 293 4.97 -9.21 5.57
CA SER A 293 5.21 -8.88 4.15
C SER A 293 3.94 -8.93 3.27
N SER A 294 2.76 -9.19 3.83
CA SER A 294 1.59 -9.55 3.04
C SER A 294 0.91 -8.37 2.33
N ARG A 295 1.07 -7.15 2.85
CA ARG A 295 0.31 -5.97 2.41
C ARG A 295 1.06 -5.04 1.46
N GLY A 296 2.35 -5.28 1.18
CA GLY A 296 3.19 -4.45 0.30
C GLY A 296 3.38 -2.98 0.75
N GLN A 297 2.75 -2.58 1.85
CA GLN A 297 2.74 -1.22 2.40
C GLN A 297 3.94 -0.92 3.31
N PHE A 298 4.64 -1.96 3.75
CA PHE A 298 5.76 -1.87 4.67
C PHE A 298 7.09 -2.07 3.95
N THR A 299 8.09 -1.32 4.37
CA THR A 299 9.44 -1.37 3.82
C THR A 299 10.48 -1.56 4.92
N GLU A 300 11.61 -2.16 4.56
CA GLU A 300 12.74 -2.28 5.48
C GLU A 300 13.40 -0.91 5.69
N LEU A 301 13.51 -0.49 6.94
CA LEU A 301 14.03 0.80 7.38
C LEU A 301 15.05 0.54 8.48
N THR A 302 16.08 1.39 8.56
CA THR A 302 17.02 1.40 9.67
C THR A 302 17.24 2.82 10.16
N ARG A 303 17.11 3.02 11.47
CA ARG A 303 17.31 4.31 12.12
C ARG A 303 17.86 4.10 13.52
N GLU A 304 19.00 4.72 13.84
CA GLU A 304 19.57 4.74 15.19
C GLU A 304 19.68 3.33 15.81
N ASN A 305 20.18 2.31 15.11
CA ASN A 305 20.22 0.90 15.55
C ASN A 305 18.85 0.23 15.78
N VAL A 306 17.77 0.82 15.28
CA VAL A 306 16.45 0.18 15.16
C VAL A 306 16.29 -0.23 13.70
N THR A 307 16.15 -1.53 13.45
CA THR A 307 16.01 -2.08 12.10
C THR A 307 14.66 -2.76 11.97
N THR A 308 13.99 -2.57 10.83
CA THR A 308 12.81 -3.34 10.49
C THR A 308 13.16 -4.50 9.55
N MET A 309 12.40 -5.58 9.64
CA MET A 309 12.60 -6.77 8.83
C MET A 309 11.25 -7.32 8.37
N LEU A 310 11.14 -7.57 7.07
CA LEU A 310 9.96 -8.22 6.51
C LEU A 310 10.04 -9.73 6.74
N LEU A 311 8.96 -10.30 7.25
CA LEU A 311 8.77 -11.74 7.26
C LEU A 311 8.66 -12.28 5.83
N PRO A 312 8.96 -13.57 5.58
CA PRO A 312 8.81 -14.14 4.26
C PRO A 312 7.42 -13.87 3.65
N PRO A 313 7.31 -13.62 2.34
CA PRO A 313 6.01 -13.45 1.69
C PRO A 313 5.09 -14.64 1.97
N ASN A 314 3.80 -14.37 2.18
CA ASN A 314 2.78 -15.40 2.50
C ASN A 314 3.08 -16.22 3.77
N THR A 315 3.79 -15.65 4.76
CA THR A 315 3.98 -16.28 6.07
C THR A 315 2.62 -16.63 6.69
N PRO A 316 2.36 -17.90 7.05
CA PRO A 316 1.11 -18.31 7.69
C PRO A 316 0.87 -17.59 9.03
N ALA A 317 -0.40 -17.32 9.36
CA ALA A 317 -0.79 -16.57 10.56
C ALA A 317 -0.21 -17.15 11.87
N MET A 318 -0.04 -18.47 11.96
CA MET A 318 0.57 -19.12 13.13
C MET A 318 2.00 -18.66 13.44
N PHE A 319 2.72 -18.09 12.46
CA PHE A 319 4.06 -17.54 12.63
C PHE A 319 4.06 -16.03 12.88
N LEU A 320 2.90 -15.39 12.90
CA LEU A 320 2.74 -13.97 13.15
C LEU A 320 2.36 -13.76 14.63
N PRO A 321 3.21 -13.09 15.43
CA PRO A 321 2.90 -12.89 16.85
C PRO A 321 1.71 -11.93 17.05
N MET A 322 1.54 -10.98 16.13
CA MET A 322 0.42 -10.03 16.11
C MET A 322 -0.71 -10.52 15.17
N ALA A 323 -0.97 -11.83 15.11
CA ALA A 323 -1.96 -12.37 14.18
C ALA A 323 -3.40 -11.89 14.46
N HIS A 324 -4.19 -11.83 13.38
CA HIS A 324 -5.60 -11.42 13.41
C HIS A 324 -6.51 -12.37 14.21
N ASP A 325 -6.20 -13.66 14.26
CA ASP A 325 -6.87 -14.71 15.04
C ASP A 325 -6.21 -14.95 16.41
N GLY A 326 -5.27 -14.08 16.80
CA GLY A 326 -4.51 -14.16 18.04
C GLY A 326 -4.69 -12.91 18.90
N LEU A 327 -3.59 -12.19 19.12
CA LEU A 327 -3.56 -11.04 20.03
C LEU A 327 -4.50 -9.91 19.58
N LEU A 328 -4.64 -9.69 18.27
CA LEU A 328 -5.53 -8.65 17.73
C LEU A 328 -7.01 -9.01 17.93
N ALA A 329 -7.38 -10.29 17.88
CA ALA A 329 -8.73 -10.74 18.21
C ALA A 329 -9.06 -10.45 19.67
N SER A 330 -8.15 -10.77 20.60
CA SER A 330 -8.31 -10.44 22.03
C SER A 330 -8.48 -8.94 22.27
N LEU A 331 -7.72 -8.10 21.56
CA LEU A 331 -7.85 -6.64 21.66
C LEU A 331 -9.22 -6.15 21.19
N LYS A 332 -9.70 -6.65 20.04
CA LYS A 332 -11.02 -6.31 19.50
C LYS A 332 -12.14 -6.75 20.43
N LEU A 333 -12.04 -7.96 20.99
CA LEU A 333 -12.97 -8.48 21.98
C LEU A 333 -13.06 -7.55 23.20
N ARG A 334 -11.92 -7.20 23.81
CA ARG A 334 -11.90 -6.33 24.99
C ARG A 334 -12.43 -4.93 24.70
N TYR A 335 -12.13 -4.38 23.51
CA TYR A 335 -12.72 -3.13 23.05
C TYR A 335 -14.25 -3.23 22.96
N LYS A 336 -14.75 -4.26 22.27
CA LYS A 336 -16.19 -4.48 22.03
C LYS A 336 -16.96 -4.79 23.30
N PHE A 337 -16.38 -5.59 24.19
CA PHE A 337 -16.88 -5.84 25.54
C PHE A 337 -17.06 -4.53 26.31
N ARG A 338 -16.02 -3.68 26.32
CA ARG A 338 -16.07 -2.40 27.03
C ARG A 338 -17.08 -1.44 26.40
N LEU A 339 -17.14 -1.38 25.08
CA LEU A 339 -18.14 -0.61 24.35
C LEU A 339 -19.56 -1.01 24.76
N LEU A 340 -19.85 -2.32 24.80
CA LEU A 340 -21.15 -2.82 25.26
C LEU A 340 -21.43 -2.39 26.72
N ALA A 341 -20.44 -2.53 27.61
CA ALA A 341 -20.58 -2.15 29.01
C ALA A 341 -20.90 -0.65 29.20
N GLU A 342 -20.27 0.26 28.44
CA GLU A 342 -20.57 1.70 28.51
C GLU A 342 -22.00 2.02 28.02
N ILE A 343 -22.48 1.32 26.99
CA ILE A 343 -23.85 1.48 26.48
C ILE A 343 -24.87 1.03 27.51
N LEU A 344 -24.63 -0.14 28.13
CA LEU A 344 -25.49 -0.64 29.20
C LEU A 344 -25.46 0.28 30.43
N SER A 345 -24.28 0.80 30.78
CA SER A 345 -24.16 1.77 31.87
C SER A 345 -24.99 3.04 31.62
N PHE A 346 -25.04 3.55 30.38
CA PHE A 346 -25.94 4.66 30.05
C PHE A 346 -27.41 4.28 30.19
N ARG A 347 -27.78 3.08 29.73
CA ARG A 347 -29.16 2.56 29.80
C ARG A 347 -29.65 2.36 31.24
N ASP A 348 -28.75 2.02 32.15
CA ASP A 348 -29.08 1.82 33.57
C ASP A 348 -29.25 3.15 34.33
N LYS A 349 -28.94 4.30 33.72
CA LYS A 349 -29.14 5.61 34.36
C LYS A 349 -30.61 5.92 34.59
N PRO A 350 -30.94 6.76 35.58
CA PRO A 350 -32.29 7.30 35.75
C PRO A 350 -32.83 7.96 34.47
N VAL A 351 -34.14 7.82 34.22
CA VAL A 351 -34.80 8.30 32.98
C VAL A 351 -34.54 9.79 32.71
N ASN A 352 -34.50 10.63 33.75
CA ASN A 352 -34.19 12.05 33.61
C ASN A 352 -32.78 12.28 33.03
N GLU A 353 -31.76 11.59 33.53
CA GLU A 353 -30.39 11.69 33.01
C GLU A 353 -30.28 11.18 31.58
N GLN A 354 -31.00 10.10 31.26
CA GLN A 354 -31.10 9.62 29.89
C GLN A 354 -31.71 10.70 29.00
N THR A 355 -32.87 11.26 29.37
CA THR A 355 -33.53 12.32 28.57
C THR A 355 -32.66 13.55 28.37
N GLU A 356 -31.92 13.98 29.39
CA GLU A 356 -30.96 15.08 29.27
C GLU A 356 -29.82 14.74 28.30
N GLY A 357 -29.30 13.52 28.35
CA GLY A 357 -28.33 12.99 27.38
C GLY A 357 -28.87 13.03 25.95
N LEU A 358 -30.09 12.52 25.74
CA LEU A 358 -30.75 12.52 24.44
C LEU A 358 -30.93 13.94 23.89
N ASP A 359 -31.35 14.89 24.75
CA ASP A 359 -31.50 16.29 24.37
C ASP A 359 -30.17 16.96 24.02
N ARG A 360 -29.08 16.61 24.72
CA ARG A 360 -27.72 17.04 24.34
C ARG A 360 -27.33 16.48 22.98
N ALA A 361 -27.67 15.23 22.68
CA ALA A 361 -27.36 14.60 21.39
C ALA A 361 -28.11 15.25 20.22
N ARG A 362 -29.38 15.58 20.39
CA ARG A 362 -30.17 16.29 19.36
C ARG A 362 -29.58 17.67 19.02
N LYS A 363 -29.00 18.33 20.01
CA LYS A 363 -28.39 19.68 19.85
C LYS A 363 -26.94 19.63 19.35
N LYS A 364 -26.25 18.49 19.46
CA LYS A 364 -24.83 18.35 19.15
C LYS A 364 -24.56 17.11 18.30
N ALA A 365 -24.19 17.33 17.04
CA ALA A 365 -23.82 16.26 16.10
C ALA A 365 -22.68 15.34 16.58
N ALA A 366 -21.89 15.77 17.56
CA ALA A 366 -20.77 15.01 18.12
C ALA A 366 -21.08 14.32 19.47
N ALA A 367 -22.34 14.17 19.89
CA ALA A 367 -22.63 13.42 21.12
C ALA A 367 -22.23 11.94 21.00
N GLY A 368 -21.75 11.37 22.10
CA GLY A 368 -21.16 10.03 22.18
C GLY A 368 -21.85 9.15 23.22
N LEU A 369 -21.08 8.30 23.88
CA LEU A 369 -21.58 7.31 24.84
C LEU A 369 -22.31 7.94 26.02
N ASP A 370 -21.86 9.10 26.48
CA ASP A 370 -22.45 9.86 27.61
C ASP A 370 -23.89 10.34 27.35
N ALA A 371 -24.31 10.32 26.10
CA ALA A 371 -25.63 10.66 25.63
C ALA A 371 -26.41 9.45 25.13
N GLY A 372 -25.82 8.24 25.13
CA GLY A 372 -26.44 7.02 24.61
C GLY A 372 -26.29 6.81 23.12
N ARG A 373 -25.38 7.54 22.45
CA ARG A 373 -25.01 7.31 21.05
C ARG A 373 -23.78 6.38 20.97
N PRO A 374 -23.57 5.70 19.82
CA PRO A 374 -22.30 5.04 19.54
C PRO A 374 -21.11 5.99 19.71
N PRO A 375 -19.93 5.47 20.12
CA PRO A 375 -18.79 6.31 20.46
C PRO A 375 -18.34 7.14 19.28
N HIS A 376 -17.90 8.36 19.53
CA HIS A 376 -17.09 9.07 18.55
C HIS A 376 -15.62 8.65 18.66
N LEU A 377 -14.80 8.95 17.65
CA LEU A 377 -13.43 8.42 17.56
C LEU A 377 -12.56 8.68 18.80
N LEU A 378 -12.74 9.82 19.47
CA LEU A 378 -12.02 10.12 20.72
C LEU A 378 -12.40 9.19 21.89
N GLU A 379 -13.68 8.84 22.07
CA GLU A 379 -14.10 7.86 23.10
C GLU A 379 -13.61 6.47 22.72
N ALA A 380 -13.63 6.13 21.42
CA ALA A 380 -13.04 4.90 20.93
C ALA A 380 -11.53 4.82 21.22
N MET A 381 -10.78 5.93 21.13
CA MET A 381 -9.38 5.95 21.54
C MET A 381 -9.21 5.65 23.03
N ASP A 382 -10.06 6.20 23.90
CA ASP A 382 -10.03 5.90 25.33
C ASP A 382 -10.32 4.40 25.58
N LEU A 383 -11.39 3.88 25.00
CA LEU A 383 -11.75 2.45 25.10
C LEU A 383 -10.65 1.53 24.59
N LEU A 384 -10.06 1.87 23.44
CA LEU A 384 -8.97 1.10 22.83
C LEU A 384 -7.70 1.15 23.69
N LYS A 385 -7.40 2.30 24.30
CA LYS A 385 -6.28 2.43 25.25
C LYS A 385 -6.48 1.49 26.43
N TYR A 386 -7.65 1.50 27.07
CA TYR A 386 -7.95 0.59 28.17
C TYR A 386 -7.86 -0.87 27.74
N ALA A 387 -8.47 -1.24 26.62
CA ALA A 387 -8.44 -2.60 26.10
C ALA A 387 -7.00 -3.09 25.81
N TRP A 388 -6.13 -2.20 25.33
CA TRP A 388 -4.73 -2.52 25.08
C TRP A 388 -3.91 -2.61 26.36
N GLU A 389 -4.17 -1.75 27.35
CA GLU A 389 -3.53 -1.80 28.67
C GLU A 389 -3.92 -3.09 29.43
N ASP A 390 -5.15 -3.56 29.26
CA ASP A 390 -5.72 -4.75 29.89
C ASP A 390 -5.17 -6.08 29.35
N ILE A 391 -4.63 -6.11 28.13
CA ILE A 391 -3.94 -7.29 27.59
C ILE A 391 -2.71 -7.62 28.45
N SER A 392 -2.66 -8.85 28.98
CA SER A 392 -1.60 -9.24 29.90
C SER A 392 -0.28 -9.51 29.17
N VAL A 393 0.82 -9.42 29.93
CA VAL A 393 2.15 -9.81 29.45
C VAL A 393 2.17 -11.28 29.06
N ALA A 394 1.48 -12.15 29.81
CA ALA A 394 1.38 -13.58 29.52
C ALA A 394 0.74 -13.84 28.15
N ARG A 395 -0.29 -13.07 27.77
CA ARG A 395 -0.96 -13.20 26.47
C ARG A 395 -0.05 -12.83 25.30
N ILE A 396 0.76 -11.79 25.46
CA ILE A 396 1.78 -11.42 24.46
C ILE A 396 2.82 -12.54 24.35
N GLN A 397 3.37 -13.00 25.47
CA GLN A 397 4.37 -14.08 25.49
C GLN A 397 3.84 -15.36 24.85
N GLU A 398 2.57 -15.73 25.11
CA GLU A 398 1.93 -16.88 24.50
C GLU A 398 1.78 -16.70 22.98
N ALA A 399 1.39 -15.51 22.51
CA ALA A 399 1.31 -15.22 21.08
C ALA A 399 2.68 -15.39 20.39
N TRP A 400 3.75 -14.89 21.02
CA TRP A 400 5.12 -15.09 20.54
C TRP A 400 5.58 -16.55 20.61
N ARG A 401 5.23 -17.27 21.67
CA ARG A 401 5.59 -18.69 21.84
C ARG A 401 5.00 -19.56 20.71
N ARG A 402 3.74 -19.32 20.33
CA ARG A 402 3.06 -20.03 19.23
C ARG A 402 3.79 -19.89 17.90
N THR A 403 4.47 -18.75 17.67
CA THR A 403 5.23 -18.55 16.44
C THR A 403 6.45 -19.44 16.32
N THR A 404 6.98 -19.96 17.44
CA THR A 404 8.26 -20.70 17.50
C THR A 404 9.46 -19.93 16.93
N LEU A 405 9.35 -18.61 16.76
CA LEU A 405 10.42 -17.76 16.21
C LEU A 405 11.51 -17.44 17.22
N LEU A 406 11.19 -17.51 18.51
CA LEU A 406 12.11 -17.28 19.61
C LEU A 406 12.40 -18.60 20.36
N PRO A 407 13.58 -18.72 21.00
CA PRO A 407 13.89 -19.88 21.84
C PRO A 407 12.83 -20.05 22.94
N GLU A 408 12.41 -21.29 23.20
CA GLU A 408 11.39 -21.56 24.23
C GLU A 408 11.82 -21.08 25.61
N ALA A 409 10.96 -20.29 26.26
CA ALA A 409 11.07 -20.04 27.69
C ALA A 409 10.71 -21.33 28.45
N ARG A 410 11.57 -21.75 29.39
CA ARG A 410 11.43 -23.02 30.13
C ARG A 410 10.23 -23.09 31.09
N ALA A 411 9.50 -21.99 31.29
CA ALA A 411 8.42 -21.90 32.26
C ALA A 411 7.04 -22.02 31.58
N PRO A 412 6.09 -22.77 32.15
CA PRO A 412 4.71 -22.76 31.66
C PRO A 412 4.10 -21.36 31.80
N ILE A 413 3.50 -20.86 30.73
CA ILE A 413 2.75 -19.61 30.72
C ILE A 413 1.32 -19.94 31.19
N PRO A 414 0.76 -19.25 32.19
CA PRO A 414 -0.64 -19.42 32.59
C PRO A 414 -1.57 -19.16 31.39
N ASN A 415 -2.62 -19.99 31.24
CA ASN A 415 -3.58 -19.86 30.12
C ASN A 415 -4.71 -18.86 30.42
N ASP A 416 -4.52 -17.99 31.42
CA ASP A 416 -5.56 -17.18 32.05
C ASP A 416 -6.22 -16.21 31.06
N ASP A 417 -5.47 -15.63 30.12
CA ASP A 417 -6.06 -14.67 29.16
C ASP A 417 -6.94 -15.34 28.09
N SER A 418 -6.61 -16.56 27.63
CA SER A 418 -7.49 -17.27 26.68
C SER A 418 -8.78 -17.71 27.36
N GLN A 419 -8.70 -18.09 28.64
CA GLN A 419 -9.90 -18.34 29.44
C GLN A 419 -10.71 -17.05 29.65
N ARG A 420 -10.03 -15.92 29.92
CA ARG A 420 -10.67 -14.62 30.06
C ARG A 420 -11.41 -14.21 28.78
N ASP A 421 -10.83 -14.42 27.61
CA ASP A 421 -11.49 -14.10 26.34
C ASP A 421 -12.81 -14.90 26.19
N ILE A 422 -12.84 -16.18 26.60
CA ILE A 422 -14.08 -16.99 26.59
C ILE A 422 -15.10 -16.44 27.60
N GLU A 423 -14.65 -16.13 28.82
CA GLU A 423 -15.49 -15.56 29.88
C GLU A 423 -16.12 -14.23 29.45
N LEU A 424 -15.37 -13.37 28.75
CA LEU A 424 -15.89 -12.09 28.26
C LEU A 424 -17.07 -12.29 27.31
N VAL A 425 -17.01 -13.28 26.41
CA VAL A 425 -18.13 -13.57 25.49
C VAL A 425 -19.34 -14.10 26.28
N ASP A 426 -19.11 -14.97 27.27
CA ASP A 426 -20.18 -15.47 28.14
C ASP A 426 -20.83 -14.35 28.97
N GLU A 427 -20.03 -13.44 29.50
CA GLU A 427 -20.49 -12.23 30.20
C GLU A 427 -21.32 -11.36 29.26
N MET A 428 -20.89 -11.13 28.01
CA MET A 428 -21.65 -10.37 27.01
C MET A 428 -23.02 -10.98 26.74
N VAL A 429 -23.09 -12.31 26.58
CA VAL A 429 -24.36 -13.02 26.38
C VAL A 429 -25.27 -12.88 27.61
N ALA A 430 -24.70 -12.95 28.81
CA ALA A 430 -25.47 -12.87 30.06
C ALA A 430 -26.05 -11.47 30.33
N VAL A 431 -25.33 -10.40 29.96
CA VAL A 431 -25.76 -9.01 30.21
C VAL A 431 -26.54 -8.40 29.05
N PHE A 432 -26.58 -9.05 27.88
CA PHE A 432 -27.26 -8.48 26.73
C PHE A 432 -28.77 -8.36 26.97
N PRO A 433 -29.38 -7.21 26.68
CA PRO A 433 -30.79 -6.99 26.92
C PRO A 433 -31.66 -7.64 25.83
N GLY A 434 -32.85 -8.11 26.23
CA GLY A 434 -33.84 -8.68 25.31
C GLY A 434 -33.65 -10.19 25.09
N ASN A 435 -34.66 -10.83 24.52
CA ASN A 435 -34.61 -12.25 24.16
C ASN A 435 -34.31 -12.39 22.67
N ILE A 436 -33.01 -12.42 22.34
CA ILE A 436 -32.52 -12.54 20.96
C ILE A 436 -32.26 -14.02 20.64
N PRO A 437 -32.92 -14.59 19.62
CA PRO A 437 -32.60 -15.94 19.14
C PRO A 437 -31.13 -16.02 18.67
N ASP A 438 -30.40 -17.03 19.11
CA ASP A 438 -28.98 -17.23 18.78
C ASP A 438 -28.07 -16.01 19.01
N LEU A 439 -28.30 -15.29 20.11
CA LEU A 439 -27.48 -14.13 20.49
C LEU A 439 -25.96 -14.40 20.47
N ARG A 440 -25.55 -15.60 20.89
CA ARG A 440 -24.12 -15.97 20.88
C ARG A 440 -23.56 -15.98 19.46
N GLY A 441 -24.28 -16.55 18.50
CA GLY A 441 -23.90 -16.52 17.09
C GLY A 441 -23.80 -15.09 16.57
N ASP A 442 -24.77 -14.23 16.90
CA ASP A 442 -24.78 -12.82 16.50
C ASP A 442 -23.61 -12.03 17.09
N LEU A 443 -23.30 -12.23 18.38
CA LEU A 443 -22.14 -11.61 19.01
C LEU A 443 -20.84 -12.10 18.41
N GLN A 444 -20.73 -13.39 18.06
CA GLN A 444 -19.55 -13.92 17.39
C GLN A 444 -19.38 -13.29 16.00
N ASN A 445 -20.46 -13.20 15.21
CA ASN A 445 -20.45 -12.50 13.92
C ASN A 445 -20.04 -11.03 14.08
N TRP A 446 -20.54 -10.36 15.11
CA TRP A 446 -20.14 -8.99 15.43
C TRP A 446 -18.65 -8.89 15.72
N LEU A 447 -18.10 -9.77 16.58
CA LEU A 447 -16.68 -9.82 16.92
C LEU A 447 -15.80 -10.06 15.68
N ASP A 448 -16.21 -10.99 14.81
CA ASP A 448 -15.47 -11.41 13.62
C ASP A 448 -15.62 -10.46 12.42
N ALA A 449 -16.54 -9.51 12.46
CA ALA A 449 -16.78 -8.60 11.33
C ALA A 449 -15.56 -7.73 10.98
N ASP A 450 -14.66 -7.50 11.92
CA ASP A 450 -13.43 -6.75 11.70
C ASP A 450 -12.27 -7.60 11.16
N ALA A 451 -12.46 -8.92 11.04
CA ALA A 451 -11.42 -9.82 10.58
C ALA A 451 -11.16 -9.58 9.07
N PRO A 452 -9.91 -9.70 8.59
CA PRO A 452 -9.60 -9.56 7.16
C PRO A 452 -10.41 -10.50 6.25
N GLY A 453 -10.85 -11.64 6.79
CA GLY A 453 -11.68 -12.61 6.08
C GLY A 453 -13.17 -12.26 6.03
N SER A 454 -13.64 -11.28 6.81
CA SER A 454 -15.06 -10.94 6.92
C SER A 454 -15.59 -10.32 5.64
N ASP A 455 -16.76 -10.80 5.19
CA ASP A 455 -17.46 -10.23 4.05
C ASP A 455 -17.99 -8.83 4.36
N VAL A 456 -18.40 -8.57 5.61
CA VAL A 456 -18.82 -7.24 6.09
C VAL A 456 -17.70 -6.21 5.89
N LEU A 457 -16.48 -6.52 6.36
CA LEU A 457 -15.33 -5.62 6.20
C LEU A 457 -14.99 -5.41 4.72
N LYS A 458 -14.98 -6.49 3.93
CA LYS A 458 -14.68 -6.41 2.50
C LYS A 458 -15.69 -5.53 1.78
N ASP A 459 -16.97 -5.70 2.02
CA ASP A 459 -18.05 -4.94 1.36
C ASP A 459 -17.93 -3.46 1.69
N VAL A 460 -17.68 -3.10 2.96
CA VAL A 460 -17.46 -1.70 3.37
C VAL A 460 -16.23 -1.10 2.70
N ILE A 461 -15.11 -1.84 2.63
CA ILE A 461 -13.88 -1.39 1.96
C ILE A 461 -14.14 -1.21 0.45
N TYR A 462 -14.84 -2.16 -0.17
CA TYR A 462 -15.20 -2.10 -1.59
C TYR A 462 -16.07 -0.87 -1.89
N GLU A 463 -17.11 -0.63 -1.10
CA GLU A 463 -17.98 0.53 -1.27
C GLU A 463 -17.23 1.85 -1.12
N ASP A 464 -16.38 1.98 -0.11
CA ASP A 464 -15.60 3.18 0.13
C ASP A 464 -14.66 3.48 -1.06
N LEU A 465 -13.93 2.46 -1.50
CA LEU A 465 -13.04 2.54 -2.64
C LEU A 465 -13.77 2.86 -3.95
N ASP A 466 -14.97 2.32 -4.15
CA ASP A 466 -15.79 2.65 -5.31
C ASP A 466 -16.33 4.08 -5.26
N ARG A 467 -16.69 4.59 -4.08
CA ARG A 467 -17.06 6.01 -3.90
C ARG A 467 -15.89 6.92 -4.26
N LEU A 468 -14.66 6.57 -3.86
CA LEU A 468 -13.46 7.34 -4.20
C LEU A 468 -13.12 7.29 -5.69
N LEU A 469 -13.38 6.17 -6.38
CA LEU A 469 -13.29 6.09 -7.83
C LEU A 469 -14.22 7.08 -8.55
N ARG A 470 -15.33 7.46 -7.95
CA ARG A 470 -16.34 8.36 -8.55
C ARG A 470 -16.18 9.83 -8.16
N ARG A 471 -15.39 10.15 -7.12
CA ARG A 471 -15.12 11.54 -6.76
C ARG A 471 -14.35 12.25 -7.89
N PRO A 472 -14.78 13.44 -8.34
CA PRO A 472 -13.92 14.30 -9.14
C PRO A 472 -12.67 14.60 -8.30
N GLU A 473 -11.48 14.53 -8.92
CA GLU A 473 -10.28 14.99 -8.22
C GLU A 473 -10.55 16.43 -7.78
N PRO A 474 -10.32 16.79 -6.50
CA PRO A 474 -10.50 18.16 -6.08
C PRO A 474 -9.67 19.02 -7.03
N ILE A 475 -10.32 20.00 -7.68
CA ILE A 475 -9.64 21.09 -8.38
C ILE A 475 -8.63 21.58 -7.36
N ALA A 476 -7.33 21.42 -7.66
CA ALA A 476 -6.27 21.81 -6.75
C ALA A 476 -6.55 23.25 -6.35
N ALA A 477 -7.02 23.46 -5.11
CA ALA A 477 -6.99 24.78 -4.52
C ALA A 477 -5.55 25.25 -4.67
N PRO A 478 -5.30 26.49 -5.14
CA PRO A 478 -3.94 26.98 -5.28
C PRO A 478 -3.28 26.77 -3.92
N MET A 479 -2.28 25.88 -3.90
CA MET A 479 -1.51 25.61 -2.70
C MET A 479 -0.94 26.94 -2.26
N ASP A 480 -1.42 27.47 -1.13
CA ASP A 480 -0.65 28.45 -0.38
C ASP A 480 0.64 27.75 0.03
N ALA A 481 1.67 28.01 -0.77
CA ALA A 481 2.98 27.45 -0.68
C ALA A 481 3.64 27.85 0.64
N ARG A 482 3.50 27.00 1.64
CA ARG A 482 4.49 26.87 2.73
C ARG A 482 5.15 25.50 2.75
N THR A 483 5.10 24.77 1.63
CA THR A 483 6.18 23.87 1.24
C THR A 483 7.42 24.73 1.12
N ARG A 484 8.46 24.47 1.92
CA ARG A 484 9.81 24.98 1.62
C ARG A 484 10.05 24.70 0.15
N ALA A 485 10.19 25.74 -0.66
CA ALA A 485 10.54 25.60 -2.06
C ALA A 485 11.80 24.74 -2.09
N LEU A 486 11.66 23.46 -2.48
CA LEU A 486 12.76 22.74 -3.06
C LEU A 486 13.21 23.65 -4.20
N GLY A 487 14.43 24.15 -4.08
CA GLY A 487 15.00 25.06 -5.07
C GLY A 487 14.87 24.47 -6.48
N PRO A 488 15.00 25.31 -7.53
CA PRO A 488 14.94 24.82 -8.91
C PRO A 488 15.78 23.56 -9.07
N TRP A 489 15.22 22.56 -9.76
CA TRP A 489 15.86 21.27 -9.99
C TRP A 489 17.34 21.49 -10.35
N PRO A 490 18.29 20.98 -9.54
CA PRO A 490 19.67 21.50 -9.56
C PRO A 490 20.49 20.93 -10.73
N GLY A 491 19.82 20.34 -11.73
CA GLY A 491 20.43 19.77 -12.92
C GLY A 491 20.89 18.32 -12.72
N VAL A 492 21.48 17.78 -13.79
CA VAL A 492 22.10 16.45 -13.79
C VAL A 492 23.44 16.43 -13.04
N SER A 493 24.11 17.58 -12.93
CA SER A 493 25.48 17.68 -12.38
C SER A 493 25.59 17.26 -10.90
N PRO A 494 24.69 17.65 -9.98
CA PRO A 494 24.74 17.20 -8.59
C PRO A 494 24.49 15.69 -8.42
N ILE A 495 23.67 15.11 -9.31
CA ILE A 495 23.41 13.65 -9.31
C ILE A 495 24.67 12.90 -9.78
N LEU A 496 25.37 13.42 -10.79
CA LEU A 496 26.65 12.86 -11.22
C LEU A 496 27.73 12.95 -10.13
N ALA A 497 27.76 14.06 -9.37
CA ALA A 497 28.66 14.20 -8.22
C ALA A 497 28.33 13.20 -7.10
N ALA A 498 27.04 12.99 -6.79
CA ALA A 498 26.61 12.00 -5.81
C ALA A 498 26.96 10.56 -6.24
N LEU A 499 26.81 10.23 -7.53
CA LEU A 499 27.22 8.93 -8.06
C LEU A 499 28.74 8.72 -8.00
N ALA A 500 29.55 9.77 -8.19
CA ALA A 500 31.00 9.68 -8.03
C ALA A 500 31.41 9.49 -6.56
N ALA A 501 30.71 10.14 -5.63
CA ALA A 501 30.93 9.92 -4.20
C ALA A 501 30.56 8.49 -3.77
N LEU A 502 29.45 7.96 -4.30
CA LEU A 502 29.04 6.57 -4.08
C LEU A 502 30.05 5.57 -4.67
N GLU A 503 30.55 5.81 -5.88
CA GLU A 503 31.60 5.00 -6.49
C GLU A 503 32.85 4.94 -5.61
N SER A 504 33.32 6.10 -5.12
CA SER A 504 34.46 6.18 -4.20
C SER A 504 34.21 5.44 -2.88
N LEU A 505 32.97 5.43 -2.37
CA LEU A 505 32.58 4.69 -1.17
C LEU A 505 32.62 3.18 -1.39
N TYR A 506 32.13 2.70 -2.53
CA TYR A 506 32.15 1.28 -2.90
C TYR A 506 33.56 0.78 -3.25
N GLU A 507 34.42 1.64 -3.78
CA GLU A 507 35.82 1.29 -4.04
C GLU A 507 36.67 1.19 -2.76
N HIS A 508 36.18 1.71 -1.62
CA HIS A 508 36.89 1.71 -0.35
C HIS A 508 37.16 0.29 0.16
N PRO A 509 38.38 -0.02 0.67
CA PRO A 509 38.74 -1.37 1.10
C PRO A 509 37.81 -1.97 2.16
N GLU A 510 37.41 -1.18 3.16
CA GLU A 510 36.48 -1.62 4.22
C GLU A 510 35.08 -1.96 3.67
N CYS A 511 34.66 -1.30 2.59
CA CYS A 511 33.37 -1.54 1.95
C CYS A 511 33.40 -2.87 1.15
N LYS A 512 34.53 -3.17 0.51
CA LYS A 512 34.78 -4.45 -0.17
C LYS A 512 34.90 -5.62 0.79
N GLU A 513 35.52 -5.39 1.95
CA GLU A 513 35.63 -6.39 3.02
C GLU A 513 34.26 -6.70 3.64
N TYR A 514 33.43 -5.67 3.88
CA TYR A 514 32.12 -5.83 4.50
C TYR A 514 31.04 -6.40 3.56
N LEU A 515 30.98 -5.94 2.30
CA LEU A 515 29.94 -6.33 1.34
C LEU A 515 30.36 -7.50 0.43
N GLY A 516 31.66 -7.80 0.34
CA GLY A 516 32.22 -8.77 -0.59
C GLY A 516 32.40 -8.22 -2.01
N GLU A 517 33.46 -8.64 -2.69
CA GLU A 517 33.85 -8.10 -4.01
C GLU A 517 32.79 -8.27 -5.10
N SER A 518 32.02 -9.38 -5.06
CA SER A 518 30.96 -9.65 -6.04
C SER A 518 29.84 -8.60 -5.99
N VAL A 519 29.40 -8.23 -4.77
CA VAL A 519 28.31 -7.27 -4.55
C VAL A 519 28.79 -5.85 -4.88
N VAL A 520 30.02 -5.51 -4.47
CA VAL A 520 30.63 -4.23 -4.82
C VAL A 520 30.76 -4.08 -6.34
N SER A 521 31.19 -5.11 -7.05
CA SER A 521 31.28 -5.09 -8.52
C SER A 521 29.92 -4.86 -9.18
N GLU A 522 28.85 -5.49 -8.70
CA GLU A 522 27.49 -5.29 -9.21
C GLU A 522 26.99 -3.85 -8.98
N HIS A 523 27.22 -3.30 -7.78
CA HIS A 523 26.85 -1.93 -7.46
C HIS A 523 27.62 -0.90 -8.28
N LEU A 524 28.93 -1.10 -8.50
CA LEU A 524 29.75 -0.24 -9.36
C LEU A 524 29.26 -0.28 -10.82
N GLN A 525 28.88 -1.46 -11.34
CA GLN A 525 28.28 -1.58 -12.67
C GLN A 525 26.95 -0.81 -12.78
N GLN A 526 26.14 -0.82 -11.73
CA GLN A 526 24.86 -0.10 -11.70
C GLN A 526 25.06 1.43 -11.61
N ILE A 527 26.05 1.90 -10.83
CA ILE A 527 26.45 3.31 -10.76
C ILE A 527 26.91 3.80 -12.14
N ASP A 528 27.76 3.03 -12.83
CA ASP A 528 28.26 3.36 -14.17
C ASP A 528 27.12 3.35 -15.22
N MET A 529 26.17 2.42 -15.10
CA MET A 529 24.95 2.42 -15.93
C MET A 529 24.13 3.70 -15.74
N GLN A 530 23.86 4.11 -14.50
CA GLN A 530 23.12 5.33 -14.20
C GLN A 530 23.86 6.60 -14.67
N ARG A 531 25.18 6.64 -14.48
CA ARG A 531 26.05 7.71 -14.99
C ARG A 531 25.92 7.86 -16.51
N ARG A 532 25.96 6.76 -17.26
CA ARG A 532 25.79 6.77 -18.73
C ARG A 532 24.42 7.30 -19.17
N VAL A 533 23.34 6.91 -18.48
CA VAL A 533 21.98 7.41 -18.77
C VAL A 533 21.88 8.91 -18.54
N LEU A 534 22.44 9.40 -17.43
CA LEU A 534 22.44 10.81 -17.06
C LEU A 534 23.30 11.66 -18.01
N GLN A 535 24.45 11.16 -18.45
CA GLN A 535 25.30 11.84 -19.44
C GLN A 535 24.63 11.88 -20.83
N ARG A 536 23.93 10.82 -21.24
CA ARG A 536 23.16 10.78 -22.49
C ARG A 536 21.99 11.78 -22.48
N THR A 537 21.25 11.86 -21.38
CA THR A 537 20.14 12.82 -21.24
C THR A 537 20.62 14.27 -21.20
N LYS A 538 21.77 14.55 -20.59
CA LYS A 538 22.44 15.87 -20.65
C LYS A 538 22.82 16.22 -22.09
N SER A 539 23.50 15.31 -22.80
CA SER A 539 23.90 15.49 -24.20
C SER A 539 22.71 15.69 -25.15
N MET A 540 21.60 14.99 -24.93
CA MET A 540 20.36 15.17 -25.70
C MET A 540 19.72 16.54 -25.47
N LYS A 541 19.67 17.02 -24.23
CA LYS A 541 19.17 18.37 -23.91
C LYS A 541 20.05 19.46 -24.51
N ASP A 542 21.37 19.30 -24.47
CA ASP A 542 22.30 20.25 -25.08
C ASP A 542 22.17 20.29 -26.62
N ARG A 543 21.95 19.13 -27.26
CA ARG A 543 21.65 19.05 -28.71
C ARG A 543 20.32 19.69 -29.08
N LYS A 544 19.28 19.50 -28.25
CA LYS A 544 17.97 20.12 -28.46
C LYS A 544 18.05 21.65 -28.33
N ARG A 545 18.76 22.14 -27.32
CA ARG A 545 18.99 23.58 -27.12
C ARG A 545 19.75 24.21 -28.29
N ARG A 546 20.82 23.56 -28.78
CA ARG A 546 21.55 24.03 -29.97
C ARG A 546 20.70 24.06 -31.24
N ARG A 547 19.76 23.13 -31.39
CA ARG A 547 18.80 23.13 -32.52
C ARG A 547 17.81 24.28 -32.41
N GLU A 548 17.29 24.54 -31.22
CA GLU A 548 16.36 25.64 -30.96
C GLU A 548 17.03 27.02 -31.13
N GLU A 549 18.30 27.16 -30.73
CA GLU A 549 19.11 28.37 -30.93
C GLU A 549 19.54 28.58 -32.41
N SER A 550 19.44 27.55 -33.26
CA SER A 550 19.83 27.61 -34.68
C SER A 550 18.68 27.89 -35.67
N LEU A 551 17.44 28.02 -35.18
CA LEU A 551 16.28 28.36 -36.00
C LEU A 551 16.20 29.89 -36.20
N PRO A 552 16.13 30.41 -37.44
CA PRO A 552 16.02 31.84 -37.67
C PRO A 552 14.68 32.38 -37.15
N HIS A 553 14.71 33.51 -36.42
CA HIS A 553 13.51 34.18 -35.93
C HIS A 553 12.59 34.59 -37.10
N PRO A 554 11.26 34.39 -36.99
CA PRO A 554 10.34 34.77 -38.05
C PRO A 554 10.27 36.30 -38.21
N LEU A 555 10.34 36.74 -39.46
CA LEU A 555 10.20 38.13 -39.90
C LEU A 555 8.84 38.69 -39.46
N THR A 556 8.85 39.83 -38.79
CA THR A 556 7.67 40.67 -38.49
C THR A 556 6.97 41.09 -39.78
N GLU A 557 5.68 40.73 -39.91
CA GLU A 557 4.81 41.18 -41.01
C GLU A 557 4.51 42.68 -40.92
N PRO A 558 4.39 43.40 -42.05
CA PRO A 558 4.07 44.83 -42.06
C PRO A 558 2.57 45.09 -41.89
N PRO A 559 2.17 46.29 -41.44
CA PRO A 559 0.79 46.57 -41.05
C PRO A 559 -0.14 46.70 -42.26
N ALA A 560 -1.32 46.08 -42.15
CA ALA A 560 -2.38 46.14 -43.15
C ALA A 560 -3.06 47.51 -43.13
N ASP A 561 -2.92 48.24 -44.23
CA ASP A 561 -3.61 49.51 -44.48
C ASP A 561 -4.89 49.29 -45.29
N GLN A 562 -5.96 49.84 -44.73
CA GLN A 562 -7.24 50.30 -45.27
C GLN A 562 -7.59 49.98 -46.75
N ARG A 563 -8.66 49.20 -46.95
CA ARG A 563 -9.93 49.64 -47.57
C ARG A 563 -11.01 48.56 -47.53
#